data_AF-A0A3G6LYX7-F1
#
_entry.id   AF-A0A3G6LYX7-F1
#
_cell.length_a   1.000
_cell.length_b   1.000
_cell.length_c   1.000
_cell.angle_alpha   90.00
_cell.angle_beta   90.00
_cell.angle_gamma   90.00
#
_symmetry.space_group_name_H-M   'P 1'
#
loop_
_entity.id
_entity.type
_entity.pdbx_description
1 polymer ?
#
loop_
_entity_poly.entity_id
_entity_poly.type
_entity_poly.pdbx_seq_one_letter_code
_entity_poly.pdbx_strand_id
1 'polypeptide(L)'
;MVKLFSILLLIPLVTFAQKYTKTLELDISKSGLEPKNINFSDDAIYLDEKKCFNYIKKRDVVINNEKVPNYFEILSLDNTILFSGIVKKNESGNFEGIINLHPIEKLYKNSKIIGRNDLILNLSSNQVLNNNCSLNIENLKLFYEKSNENN
;
A
#
# COMPACT_ATOMS: atom_id res chain seq x y z
N MET A 1 34.16 -46.55 -21.86
CA MET A 1 34.29 -45.61 -20.72
C MET A 1 33.62 -44.30 -21.10
N VAL A 2 32.38 -44.07 -20.68
CA VAL A 2 31.66 -42.81 -20.92
C VAL A 2 31.81 -41.95 -19.68
N LYS A 3 32.54 -40.84 -19.79
CA LYS A 3 32.64 -39.81 -18.75
C LYS A 3 31.35 -38.99 -18.77
N LEU A 4 30.49 -39.13 -17.76
CA LEU A 4 29.40 -38.19 -17.52
C LEU A 4 29.99 -36.90 -16.94
N PHE A 5 29.85 -35.79 -17.66
CA PHE A 5 30.11 -34.45 -17.14
C PHE A 5 28.89 -34.00 -16.32
N SER A 6 29.06 -33.90 -15.01
CA SER A 6 28.08 -33.29 -14.11
C SER A 6 28.08 -31.77 -14.30
N ILE A 7 27.09 -31.24 -15.01
CA ILE A 7 26.86 -29.79 -15.10
C ILE A 7 26.15 -29.36 -13.81
N LEU A 8 26.89 -28.72 -12.92
CA LEU A 8 26.34 -28.07 -11.73
C LEU A 8 25.61 -26.78 -12.18
N LEU A 9 24.29 -26.83 -12.28
CA LEU A 9 23.45 -25.66 -12.51
C LEU A 9 23.44 -24.80 -11.23
N LEU A 10 24.38 -23.86 -11.14
CA LEU A 10 24.31 -22.75 -10.19
C LEU A 10 23.18 -21.83 -10.63
N ILE A 11 21.99 -22.04 -10.07
CA ILE A 11 20.89 -21.08 -10.20
C ILE A 11 21.31 -19.84 -9.40
N PRO A 12 21.48 -18.66 -10.02
CA PRO A 12 21.72 -17.45 -9.27
C PRO A 12 20.45 -17.16 -8.47
N LEU A 13 20.55 -17.27 -7.14
CA LEU A 13 19.56 -16.75 -6.21
C LEU A 13 19.52 -15.23 -6.43
N VAL A 14 18.60 -14.78 -7.28
CA VAL A 14 18.29 -13.37 -7.42
C VAL A 14 17.57 -12.97 -6.14
N THR A 15 18.32 -12.56 -5.13
CA THR A 15 17.77 -11.95 -3.93
C THR A 15 17.19 -10.59 -4.35
N PHE A 16 15.88 -10.55 -4.56
CA PHE A 16 15.15 -9.30 -4.66
C PHE A 16 15.25 -8.61 -3.30
N ALA A 17 16.23 -7.72 -3.15
CA ALA A 17 16.31 -6.82 -2.01
C ALA A 17 15.03 -5.96 -2.02
N GLN A 18 14.07 -6.28 -1.16
CA GLN A 18 12.95 -5.40 -0.86
C GLN A 18 13.54 -4.08 -0.38
N LYS A 19 13.40 -3.02 -1.18
CA LYS A 19 13.77 -1.67 -0.78
C LYS A 19 12.87 -1.29 0.38
N TYR A 20 13.36 -1.46 1.61
CA TYR A 20 12.65 -1.06 2.83
C TYR A 20 12.34 0.42 2.72
N THR A 21 11.07 0.73 2.47
CA THR A 21 10.61 2.11 2.41
C THR A 21 10.37 2.52 3.85
N LYS A 22 11.20 3.44 4.37
CA LYS A 22 11.03 3.95 5.74
C LYS A 22 9.65 4.60 5.85
N THR A 23 8.83 4.13 6.77
CA THR A 23 7.50 4.69 7.02
C THR A 23 7.59 6.01 7.78
N LEU A 24 6.51 6.79 7.74
CA LEU A 24 6.34 8.00 8.51
C LEU A 24 6.26 7.65 10.00
N GLU A 25 7.12 8.28 10.80
CA GLU A 25 7.10 8.18 12.26
C GLU A 25 6.24 9.33 12.80
N LEU A 26 4.92 9.12 12.89
CA LEU A 26 4.01 10.12 13.41
C LEU A 26 3.84 9.95 14.93
N ASP A 27 3.75 11.07 15.63
CA ASP A 27 3.38 11.11 17.05
C ASP A 27 1.87 10.87 17.21
N ILE A 28 1.48 9.60 17.18
CA ILE A 28 0.11 9.08 17.28
C ILE A 28 0.11 7.94 18.33
N SER A 29 -0.96 7.82 19.11
CA SER A 29 -1.10 6.78 20.12
C SER A 29 -0.98 5.38 19.51
N LYS A 30 -0.09 4.57 20.10
CA LYS A 30 0.20 3.20 19.68
C LYS A 30 -0.38 2.21 20.68
N SER A 31 -1.39 1.47 20.24
CA SER A 31 -2.02 0.34 20.94
C SER A 31 -1.14 -0.92 21.06
N GLY A 32 -0.05 -1.00 20.30
CA GLY A 32 0.81 -2.20 20.21
C GLY A 32 0.30 -3.28 19.26
N LEU A 33 -0.76 -3.00 18.49
CA LEU A 33 -1.38 -3.92 17.54
C LEU A 33 -0.82 -3.80 16.11
N GLU A 34 0.42 -3.33 15.98
CA GLU A 34 1.09 -3.22 14.67
C GLU A 34 1.33 -4.62 14.07
N PRO A 35 0.96 -4.86 12.80
CA PRO A 35 1.30 -6.08 12.08
C PRO A 35 2.81 -6.31 12.04
N LYS A 36 3.27 -7.54 12.29
CA LYS A 36 4.68 -7.90 12.19
C LYS A 36 5.10 -8.17 10.75
N ASN A 37 4.19 -8.76 9.97
CA ASN A 37 4.42 -9.12 8.58
C ASN A 37 3.32 -8.54 7.69
N ILE A 38 3.72 -7.96 6.56
CA ILE A 38 2.80 -7.41 5.56
C ILE A 38 3.19 -7.98 4.20
N ASN A 39 2.27 -8.71 3.58
CA ASN A 39 2.46 -9.30 2.26
C ASN A 39 1.45 -8.76 1.26
N PHE A 40 1.94 -8.50 0.05
CA PHE A 40 1.13 -7.97 -1.04
C PHE A 40 1.05 -9.00 -2.17
N SER A 41 -0.17 -9.30 -2.59
CA SER A 41 -0.44 -10.09 -3.79
C SER A 41 -1.08 -9.22 -4.86
N ASP A 42 -1.39 -9.79 -6.02
CA ASP A 42 -2.02 -9.07 -7.12
C ASP A 42 -3.47 -8.67 -6.84
N ASP A 43 -4.16 -9.38 -5.95
CA ASP A 43 -5.60 -9.23 -5.66
C ASP A 43 -5.93 -9.08 -4.17
N ALA A 44 -4.92 -9.13 -3.29
CA ALA A 44 -5.13 -9.06 -1.84
C ALA A 44 -3.92 -8.49 -1.07
N ILE A 45 -4.20 -8.05 0.16
CA ILE A 45 -3.21 -7.65 1.16
C ILE A 45 -3.37 -8.53 2.39
N TYR A 46 -2.25 -9.03 2.90
CA TYR A 46 -2.18 -9.91 4.05
C TYR A 46 -1.42 -9.22 5.19
N LEU A 47 -1.99 -9.22 6.39
CA LEU A 47 -1.35 -8.79 7.62
C LEU A 47 -1.18 -10.02 8.52
N ASP A 48 0.03 -10.28 8.98
CA ASP A 48 0.37 -11.47 9.79
C ASP A 48 -0.21 -12.76 9.18
N GLU A 49 0.02 -12.95 7.88
CA GLU A 49 -0.41 -14.11 7.07
C GLU A 49 -1.93 -14.25 6.88
N LYS A 50 -2.73 -13.35 7.48
CA LYS A 50 -4.18 -13.30 7.31
C LYS A 50 -4.56 -12.36 6.17
N LYS A 51 -5.40 -12.84 5.25
CA LYS A 51 -6.01 -11.98 4.23
C LYS A 51 -6.90 -10.93 4.92
N CYS A 52 -6.55 -9.65 4.79
CA CYS A 52 -7.29 -8.56 5.43
C CYS A 52 -8.08 -7.72 4.43
N PHE A 53 -7.55 -7.56 3.21
CA PHE A 53 -8.16 -6.68 2.21
C PHE A 53 -8.13 -7.33 0.84
N ASN A 54 -9.19 -7.07 0.07
CA ASN A 54 -9.17 -7.27 -1.38
C ASN A 54 -8.50 -6.06 -2.03
N TYR A 55 -7.85 -6.29 -3.17
CA TYR A 55 -7.20 -5.24 -3.93
C TYR A 55 -7.59 -5.34 -5.40
N ILE A 56 -7.91 -4.20 -5.98
CA ILE A 56 -8.22 -4.11 -7.40
C ILE A 56 -7.30 -3.07 -8.02
N LYS A 57 -6.67 -3.43 -9.14
CA LYS A 57 -5.91 -2.53 -9.98
C LYS A 57 -6.60 -2.41 -11.33
N LYS A 58 -6.93 -1.19 -11.73
CA LYS A 58 -7.51 -0.88 -13.03
C LYS A 58 -6.55 0.02 -13.79
N ARG A 59 -6.42 -0.20 -15.10
CA ARG A 59 -5.68 0.68 -16.00
C ARG A 59 -6.67 1.47 -16.82
N ASP A 60 -6.29 2.70 -17.18
CA ASP A 60 -7.01 3.50 -18.16
C ASP A 60 -8.50 3.75 -17.84
N VAL A 61 -8.81 3.97 -16.55
CA VAL A 61 -10.18 4.26 -16.09
C VAL A 61 -10.55 5.69 -16.41
N VAL A 62 -11.78 5.96 -16.82
CA VAL A 62 -12.28 7.33 -16.99
C VAL A 62 -12.93 7.81 -15.70
N ILE A 63 -12.39 8.86 -15.09
CA ILE A 63 -12.94 9.51 -13.89
C ILE A 63 -13.08 11.00 -14.21
N ASN A 64 -14.28 11.57 -14.06
CA ASN A 64 -14.57 12.97 -14.38
C ASN A 64 -14.09 13.39 -15.79
N ASN A 65 -14.33 12.54 -16.78
CA ASN A 65 -13.89 12.70 -18.17
C ASN A 65 -12.36 12.69 -18.40
N GLU A 66 -11.56 12.43 -17.36
CA GLU A 66 -10.10 12.26 -17.47
C GLU A 66 -9.72 10.78 -17.50
N LYS A 67 -8.79 10.43 -18.40
CA LYS A 67 -8.22 9.08 -18.47
C LYS A 67 -7.14 8.92 -17.41
N VAL A 68 -7.39 8.01 -16.47
CA VAL A 68 -6.53 7.72 -15.33
C VAL A 68 -5.75 6.42 -15.57
N PRO A 69 -4.43 6.49 -15.75
CA PRO A 69 -3.65 5.34 -16.23
C PRO A 69 -3.46 4.24 -15.18
N ASN A 70 -3.33 4.60 -13.90
CA ASN A 70 -3.18 3.63 -12.82
C ASN A 70 -4.12 4.00 -11.68
N TYR A 71 -5.19 3.25 -11.58
CA TYR A 71 -6.17 3.39 -10.51
C TYR A 71 -6.16 2.12 -9.66
N PHE A 72 -6.34 2.29 -8.35
CA PHE A 72 -6.41 1.18 -7.42
C PHE A 72 -7.51 1.36 -6.38
N GLU A 73 -8.02 0.24 -5.88
CA GLU A 73 -8.96 0.15 -4.77
C GLU A 73 -8.44 -0.87 -3.76
N ILE A 74 -8.59 -0.56 -2.48
CA ILE A 74 -8.36 -1.44 -1.34
C ILE A 74 -9.72 -1.57 -0.64
N LEU A 75 -10.25 -2.77 -0.62
CA LEU A 75 -11.59 -3.07 -0.13
C LEU A 75 -11.51 -3.94 1.12
N SER A 76 -12.51 -3.82 1.99
CA SER A 76 -12.78 -4.83 3.01
C SER A 76 -13.06 -6.20 2.37
N LEU A 77 -13.05 -7.27 3.17
CA LEU A 77 -13.42 -8.60 2.68
C LEU A 77 -14.87 -8.66 2.18
N ASP A 78 -15.73 -7.78 2.67
CA ASP A 78 -17.13 -7.62 2.23
C ASP A 78 -17.28 -6.71 1.01
N ASN A 79 -16.18 -6.35 0.35
CA ASN A 79 -16.11 -5.50 -0.84
C ASN A 79 -16.55 -4.03 -0.63
N THR A 80 -16.49 -3.54 0.60
CA THR A 80 -16.63 -2.09 0.87
C THR A 80 -15.31 -1.40 0.54
N ILE A 81 -15.33 -0.36 -0.29
CA ILE A 81 -14.12 0.40 -0.64
C ILE A 81 -13.67 1.20 0.60
N LEU A 82 -12.45 0.93 1.07
CA LEU A 82 -11.84 1.66 2.19
C LEU A 82 -10.89 2.74 1.68
N PHE A 83 -10.09 2.40 0.67
CA PHE A 83 -9.17 3.35 0.06
C PHE A 83 -9.22 3.18 -1.45
N SER A 84 -9.16 4.28 -2.17
CA SER A 84 -8.93 4.23 -3.62
C SER A 84 -7.92 5.28 -3.99
N GLY A 85 -7.09 5.04 -4.99
CA GLY A 85 -6.10 6.03 -5.39
C GLY A 85 -5.72 6.00 -6.85
N ILE A 86 -5.13 7.11 -7.25
CA ILE A 86 -4.60 7.36 -8.59
C ILE A 86 -3.10 7.52 -8.46
N VAL A 87 -2.35 6.77 -9.29
CA VAL A 87 -0.91 6.96 -9.45
C VAL A 87 -0.63 7.51 -10.84
N LYS A 88 -0.12 8.73 -10.89
CA LYS A 88 0.20 9.42 -12.15
C LYS A 88 1.54 10.15 -12.05
N LYS A 89 2.07 10.58 -13.20
CA LYS A 89 3.19 11.52 -13.23
C LYS A 89 2.66 12.95 -13.10
N ASN A 90 3.32 13.76 -12.29
CA ASN A 90 3.09 15.20 -12.23
C ASN A 90 3.78 15.92 -13.40
N GLU A 91 3.66 17.26 -13.46
CA GLU A 91 4.25 18.09 -14.51
C GLU A 91 5.78 17.98 -14.58
N SER A 92 6.44 17.74 -13.45
CA SER A 92 7.89 17.49 -13.37
C SER A 92 8.29 16.05 -13.75
N GLY A 93 7.34 15.20 -14.13
CA GLY A 93 7.57 13.81 -14.52
C GLY A 93 7.74 12.82 -13.36
N ASN A 94 7.59 13.27 -12.11
CA ASN A 94 7.69 12.45 -10.91
C ASN A 94 6.36 11.75 -10.62
N PHE A 95 6.39 10.53 -10.09
CA PHE A 95 5.18 9.84 -9.67
C PHE A 95 4.59 10.49 -8.42
N GLU A 96 3.27 10.68 -8.43
CA GLU A 96 2.48 11.13 -7.29
C GLU A 96 1.26 10.23 -7.09
N GLY A 97 0.84 10.11 -5.83
CA GLY A 97 -0.37 9.43 -5.41
C GLY A 97 -1.43 10.43 -4.96
N ILE A 98 -2.66 10.25 -5.43
CA ILE A 98 -3.83 10.95 -4.90
C ILE A 98 -4.79 9.87 -4.40
N ILE A 99 -5.10 9.88 -3.11
CA ILE A 99 -5.78 8.77 -2.42
C ILE A 99 -7.03 9.29 -1.73
N ASN A 100 -8.19 8.69 -1.97
CA ASN A 100 -9.39 8.90 -1.18
C ASN A 100 -9.39 7.96 0.03
N LEU A 101 -9.47 8.54 1.23
CA LEU A 101 -9.66 7.86 2.50
C LEU A 101 -11.17 7.80 2.79
N HIS A 102 -11.88 6.84 2.19
CA HIS A 102 -13.35 6.77 2.24
C HIS A 102 -13.94 6.77 3.66
N PRO A 103 -13.38 6.06 4.66
CA PRO A 103 -13.90 6.06 6.03
C PRO A 103 -13.98 7.41 6.72
N ILE A 104 -13.24 8.42 6.22
CA ILE A 104 -13.27 9.79 6.74
C ILE A 104 -13.59 10.83 5.66
N GLU A 105 -13.94 10.40 4.45
CA GLU A 105 -14.31 11.25 3.31
C GLU A 105 -13.27 12.34 3.00
N LYS A 106 -11.97 11.98 3.01
CA LYS A 106 -10.86 12.92 2.73
C LYS A 106 -10.02 12.51 1.53
N LEU A 107 -9.60 13.52 0.76
CA LEU A 107 -8.58 13.40 -0.27
C LEU A 107 -7.20 13.59 0.37
N TYR A 108 -6.34 12.59 0.23
CA TYR A 108 -5.02 12.53 0.80
C TYR A 108 -3.94 12.60 -0.27
N LYS A 109 -2.89 13.38 0.00
CA LYS A 109 -1.67 13.44 -0.82
C LYS A 109 -0.46 13.53 0.10
N ASN A 110 0.57 12.74 -0.20
CA ASN A 110 1.88 12.85 0.42
C ASN A 110 2.95 12.36 -0.56
N SER A 111 4.04 13.12 -0.69
CA SER A 111 5.15 12.85 -1.61
C SER A 111 5.83 11.50 -1.39
N LYS A 112 5.73 10.92 -0.19
CA LYS A 112 6.28 9.60 0.19
C LYS A 112 5.26 8.48 0.10
N ILE A 113 3.98 8.79 -0.13
CA ILE A 113 2.89 7.80 -0.20
C ILE A 113 2.23 7.89 -1.56
N ILE A 114 2.74 7.10 -2.50
CA ILE A 114 2.33 7.16 -3.90
C ILE A 114 1.31 6.06 -4.19
N GLY A 115 1.58 4.83 -3.79
CA GLY A 115 0.76 3.67 -4.14
C GLY A 115 0.26 2.88 -2.94
N ARG A 116 -0.43 1.76 -3.25
CA ARG A 116 -0.93 0.79 -2.26
C ARG A 116 0.12 0.44 -1.21
N ASN A 117 1.33 0.06 -1.65
CA ASN A 117 2.32 -0.50 -0.74
C ASN A 117 2.75 0.55 0.28
N ASP A 118 3.08 1.77 -0.18
CA ASP A 118 3.42 2.88 0.71
C ASP A 118 2.27 3.18 1.67
N LEU A 119 1.03 3.23 1.16
CA LEU A 119 -0.15 3.52 1.97
C LEU A 119 -0.31 2.47 3.09
N ILE A 120 -0.35 1.19 2.75
CA ILE A 120 -0.58 0.12 3.73
C ILE A 120 0.55 0.06 4.76
N LEU A 121 1.81 0.19 4.34
CA LEU A 121 2.95 0.19 5.26
C LEU A 121 2.85 1.35 6.26
N ASN A 122 2.54 2.56 5.78
CA ASN A 122 2.42 3.74 6.63
C ASN A 122 1.20 3.71 7.55
N LEU A 123 0.06 3.21 7.06
CA LEU A 123 -1.12 3.03 7.90
C LEU A 123 -0.88 1.98 8.99
N SER A 124 -0.13 0.92 8.67
CA SER A 124 0.20 -0.13 9.65
C SER A 124 1.19 0.35 10.70
N SER A 125 2.27 1.04 10.29
CA SER A 125 3.29 1.54 11.24
C SER A 125 2.78 2.62 12.20
N ASN A 126 1.71 3.30 11.80
CA ASN A 126 1.01 4.29 12.62
C ASN A 126 -0.26 3.71 13.27
N GLN A 127 -0.44 2.38 13.24
CA GLN A 127 -1.53 1.64 13.87
C GLN A 127 -2.92 2.21 13.53
N VAL A 128 -3.04 2.66 12.29
CA VAL A 128 -4.31 2.89 11.62
C VAL A 128 -4.86 1.55 11.15
N LEU A 129 -4.00 0.70 10.59
CA LEU A 129 -4.30 -0.70 10.29
C LEU A 129 -3.63 -1.61 11.31
N ASN A 130 -4.45 -2.40 12.01
CA ASN A 130 -3.97 -3.30 13.04
C ASN A 130 -3.82 -4.73 12.51
N ASN A 131 -3.02 -5.54 13.22
CA ASN A 131 -2.76 -6.95 12.90
C ASN A 131 -4.01 -7.84 12.82
N ASN A 132 -5.10 -7.46 13.50
CA ASN A 132 -6.38 -8.15 13.44
C ASN A 132 -7.26 -7.75 12.23
N CYS A 133 -6.70 -6.99 11.27
CA CYS A 133 -7.37 -6.38 10.12
C CYS A 133 -8.33 -5.22 10.46
N SER A 134 -8.38 -4.76 11.72
CA SER A 134 -9.23 -3.61 12.07
C SER A 134 -8.61 -2.29 11.61
N LEU A 135 -9.50 -1.34 11.30
CA LEU A 135 -9.16 0.03 10.98
C LEU A 135 -9.48 0.92 12.19
N ASN A 136 -8.46 1.57 12.76
CA ASN A 136 -8.63 2.56 13.81
C ASN A 136 -8.96 3.94 13.18
N ILE A 137 -10.22 4.36 13.27
CA ILE A 137 -10.71 5.60 12.68
C ILE A 137 -10.10 6.86 13.32
N GLU A 138 -9.83 6.84 14.62
CA GLU A 138 -9.19 7.96 15.31
C GLU A 138 -7.75 8.16 14.83
N ASN A 139 -6.98 7.07 14.77
CA ASN A 139 -5.63 7.10 14.23
C ASN A 139 -5.64 7.48 12.74
N LEU A 140 -6.65 7.07 11.95
CA LEU A 140 -6.78 7.48 10.55
C LEU A 140 -6.95 9.00 10.40
N LYS A 141 -7.75 9.63 11.28
CA LYS A 141 -7.91 11.10 11.32
C LYS A 141 -6.60 11.79 11.66
N LEU A 142 -5.93 11.34 12.72
CA LEU A 142 -4.63 11.89 13.14
C LEU A 142 -3.55 11.70 12.07
N PHE A 143 -3.54 10.53 11.42
CA PHE A 143 -2.65 10.23 10.30
C PHE A 143 -2.86 11.23 9.15
N TYR A 144 -4.12 11.47 8.77
CA TYR A 144 -4.46 12.47 7.77
C TYR A 144 -3.97 13.86 8.20
N GLU A 145 -4.34 14.33 9.38
CA GLU A 145 -4.02 15.68 9.87
C GLU A 145 -2.51 15.94 9.92
N LYS A 146 -1.72 14.95 10.36
CA LYS A 146 -0.28 15.09 10.58
C LYS A 146 0.58 14.85 9.34
N SER A 147 0.06 14.16 8.31
CA SER A 147 0.87 13.74 7.16
C SER A 147 0.37 14.20 5.80
N ASN A 148 -0.86 14.72 5.70
CA ASN A 148 -1.38 15.22 4.44
C ASN A 148 -0.65 16.51 4.02
N GLU A 149 -0.10 16.51 2.80
CA GLU A 149 0.62 17.66 2.23
C GLU A 149 -0.30 18.63 1.47
N ASN A 150 -1.60 18.32 1.37
CA ASN A 150 -2.60 19.24 0.82
C ASN A 150 -3.13 20.25 1.87
N ASN A 151 -2.49 20.35 3.05
CA ASN A 151 -2.87 21.30 4.10
C ASN A 151 -2.26 22.69 3.87
#